data_AF-A0A382RXK2-F1
#
_entry.id   AF-A0A382RXK2-F1
#
_cell.length_a   1.000
_cell.length_b   1.000
_cell.length_c   1.000
_cell.angle_alpha   90.00
_cell.angle_beta   90.00
_cell.angle_gamma   90.00
#
_symmetry.space_group_name_H-M   'P 1'
#
loop_
_entity.id
_entity.type
_entity.pdbx_description
1 polymer ?
#
loop_
_entity_poly.entity_id
_entity_poly.type
_entity_poly.pdbx_seq_one_letter_code
_entity_poly.pdbx_strand_id
1 'polypeptide(L)'
;MKKFSKKIKMPGFRAGKIPRDRLLQQFQPNIEADFMEDNFQKYYLMAVQQVELVPVNKAEISDVHFHMNEHFRFKAAFEVEPEITFPKLKKKALSVQRTKYLHDDHDIEDAFLQLRKSHATITSVEDGAQEGDYIICELQKLDKSGLPIIGKKYEKQYLRVGKGSFTEDQKGKLI
;
A
#
# COMPACT_ATOMS: atom_id res chain seq x y z
N MET A 1 38.87 -12.97 2.21
CA MET A 1 39.68 -14.23 2.29
C MET A 1 39.21 -15.25 3.32
N LYS A 2 39.31 -15.03 4.66
CA LYS A 2 38.94 -16.06 5.66
C LYS A 2 37.47 -16.51 5.59
N LYS A 3 36.55 -15.60 5.21
CA LYS A 3 35.13 -15.93 4.97
C LYS A 3 34.98 -16.76 3.69
N PHE A 4 35.60 -16.30 2.60
CA PHE A 4 35.59 -16.95 1.30
C PHE A 4 36.20 -18.37 1.31
N SER A 5 37.31 -18.58 2.01
CA SER A 5 37.97 -19.90 2.11
C SER A 5 37.15 -20.97 2.83
N LYS A 6 36.17 -20.57 3.67
CA LYS A 6 35.22 -21.48 4.31
C LYS A 6 34.08 -21.89 3.37
N LYS A 7 33.72 -21.04 2.40
CA LYS A 7 32.65 -21.30 1.42
C LYS A 7 33.09 -22.27 0.32
N ILE A 8 34.39 -22.33 0.01
CA ILE A 8 34.92 -23.09 -1.14
C ILE A 8 35.48 -24.45 -0.73
N LYS A 9 35.20 -25.45 -1.57
CA LYS A 9 35.83 -26.77 -1.56
C LYS A 9 36.87 -26.85 -2.69
N MET A 10 38.13 -27.07 -2.34
CA MET A 10 39.22 -27.27 -3.30
C MET A 10 39.72 -28.72 -3.18
N PRO A 11 39.87 -29.46 -4.30
CA PRO A 11 40.41 -30.82 -4.27
C PRO A 11 41.75 -30.88 -3.54
N GLY A 12 41.91 -31.84 -2.61
CA GLY A 12 43.13 -32.01 -1.81
C GLY A 12 43.23 -31.14 -0.54
N PHE A 13 42.31 -30.20 -0.30
CA PHE A 13 42.32 -29.35 0.89
C PHE A 13 40.97 -29.35 1.63
N ARG A 14 41.03 -29.43 2.97
CA ARG A 14 39.84 -29.24 3.82
C ARG A 14 39.36 -27.79 3.71
N ALA A 15 38.04 -27.59 3.58
CA ALA A 15 37.42 -26.27 3.56
C ALA A 15 37.92 -25.40 4.74
N GLY A 16 38.30 -24.15 4.45
CA GLY A 16 38.86 -23.20 5.42
C GLY A 16 40.35 -23.37 5.73
N LYS A 17 41.02 -24.45 5.29
CA LYS A 17 42.45 -24.73 5.54
C LYS A 17 43.29 -24.76 4.25
N ILE A 18 42.81 -24.11 3.20
CA ILE A 18 43.55 -23.94 1.93
C ILE A 18 44.68 -22.91 2.15
N PRO A 19 45.94 -23.19 1.75
CA PRO A 19 47.03 -22.23 1.75
C PRO A 19 46.69 -20.96 0.95
N ARG A 20 47.15 -19.80 1.42
CA ARG A 20 46.81 -18.50 0.83
C ARG A 20 47.21 -18.40 -0.63
N ASP A 21 48.43 -18.83 -0.97
CA ASP A 21 48.98 -18.69 -2.31
C ASP A 21 48.18 -19.49 -3.35
N ARG A 22 47.76 -20.71 -2.98
CA ARG A 22 46.94 -21.58 -3.83
C ARG A 22 45.52 -21.02 -4.00
N LEU A 23 44.96 -20.45 -2.94
CA LEU A 23 43.64 -19.81 -2.99
C LEU A 23 43.65 -18.58 -3.90
N LEU A 24 44.70 -17.76 -3.83
CA LEU A 24 44.85 -16.57 -4.65
C LEU A 24 45.06 -16.91 -6.12
N GLN A 25 45.97 -17.85 -6.44
CA GLN A 25 46.21 -18.26 -7.82
C GLN A 25 44.95 -18.68 -8.57
N GLN A 26 44.01 -19.35 -7.90
CA GLN A 26 42.81 -19.88 -8.56
C GLN A 26 41.56 -18.98 -8.41
N PHE A 27 41.43 -18.26 -7.29
CA PHE A 27 40.20 -17.55 -6.95
C PHE A 27 40.38 -16.05 -6.71
N GLN A 28 41.51 -15.45 -7.08
CA GLN A 28 41.74 -14.02 -6.90
C GLN A 28 40.60 -13.15 -7.48
N PRO A 29 40.14 -13.32 -8.73
CA PRO A 29 39.06 -12.50 -9.28
C PRO A 29 37.75 -12.61 -8.49
N ASN A 30 37.43 -13.82 -8.01
CA ASN A 30 36.23 -14.06 -7.21
C ASN A 30 36.34 -13.44 -5.81
N ILE A 31 37.54 -13.45 -5.21
CA ILE A 31 37.79 -12.83 -3.91
C ILE A 31 37.70 -11.30 -4.04
N GLU A 32 38.23 -10.74 -5.14
CA GLU A 32 38.12 -9.32 -5.45
C GLU A 32 36.66 -8.92 -5.66
N ALA A 33 35.87 -9.69 -6.41
CA ALA A 33 34.43 -9.45 -6.58
C ALA A 33 33.62 -9.54 -5.27
N ASP A 34 33.81 -10.59 -4.48
CA ASP A 34 33.15 -10.78 -3.16
C ASP A 34 33.55 -9.64 -2.19
N PHE A 35 34.80 -9.17 -2.26
CA PHE A 35 35.24 -8.01 -1.48
C PHE A 35 34.56 -6.72 -1.93
N MET A 36 34.47 -6.48 -3.24
CA MET A 36 33.79 -5.29 -3.78
C MET A 36 32.32 -5.28 -3.36
N GLU A 37 31.60 -6.38 -3.52
CA GLU A 37 30.17 -6.47 -3.16
C GLU A 37 29.91 -6.25 -1.66
N ASP A 38 30.69 -6.91 -0.79
CA ASP A 38 30.54 -6.80 0.67
C ASP A 38 30.86 -5.39 1.20
N ASN A 39 31.82 -4.69 0.57
CA ASN A 39 32.33 -3.42 1.08
C ASN A 39 31.76 -2.20 0.37
N PHE A 40 31.17 -2.37 -0.82
CA PHE A 40 30.57 -1.29 -1.59
C PHE A 40 29.54 -0.52 -0.75
N GLN A 41 28.54 -1.23 -0.24
CA GLN A 41 27.44 -0.63 0.51
C GLN A 41 27.95 0.07 1.78
N LYS A 42 28.95 -0.53 2.44
CA LYS A 42 29.53 0.03 3.66
C LYS A 42 30.25 1.35 3.39
N TYR A 43 31.13 1.40 2.40
CA TYR A 43 31.90 2.61 2.09
C TYR A 43 31.02 3.70 1.48
N TYR A 44 30.01 3.34 0.69
CA TYR A 44 29.00 4.28 0.21
C TYR A 44 28.28 4.96 1.38
N LEU A 45 27.75 4.18 2.34
CA LEU A 45 27.05 4.74 3.50
C LEU A 45 27.96 5.63 4.36
N MET A 46 29.22 5.22 4.57
CA MET A 46 30.19 6.03 5.29
C MET A 46 30.47 7.37 4.60
N ALA A 47 30.62 7.37 3.26
CA ALA A 47 30.87 8.58 2.49
C ALA A 47 29.67 9.54 2.54
N VAL A 48 28.46 9.01 2.36
CA VAL A 48 27.21 9.80 2.45
C VAL A 48 27.06 10.44 3.83
N GLN A 49 27.35 9.68 4.90
CA GLN A 49 27.31 10.19 6.28
C GLN A 49 28.37 11.26 6.54
N GLN A 50 29.56 11.13 5.98
CA GLN A 50 30.63 12.14 6.15
C GLN A 50 30.31 13.47 5.48
N VAL A 51 29.55 13.45 4.38
CA VAL A 51 29.16 14.67 3.64
C VAL A 51 27.78 15.17 4.10
N GLU A 52 27.14 14.49 5.06
CA GLU A 52 25.81 14.82 5.59
C GLU A 52 24.72 14.94 4.51
N LEU A 53 24.89 14.23 3.39
CA LEU A 53 23.90 14.20 2.32
C LEU A 53 22.84 13.13 2.59
N VAL A 54 21.60 13.41 2.21
CA VAL A 54 20.50 12.44 2.26
C VAL A 54 20.10 12.11 0.81
N PRO A 55 20.50 10.93 0.28
CA PRO A 55 20.10 10.50 -1.05
C PRO A 55 18.60 10.22 -1.10
N VAL A 56 17.93 10.71 -2.14
CA VAL A 56 16.49 10.49 -2.35
C VAL A 56 16.23 9.18 -3.10
N ASN A 57 17.20 8.72 -3.87
CA ASN A 57 17.14 7.49 -4.65
C ASN A 57 18.28 6.52 -4.30
N LYS A 58 18.18 5.29 -4.81
CA LYS A 58 19.28 4.32 -4.76
C LYS A 58 20.38 4.78 -5.71
N ALA A 59 21.61 4.90 -5.21
CA ALA A 59 22.74 5.29 -6.05
C ALA A 59 23.03 4.27 -7.15
N GLU A 60 23.31 4.80 -8.35
CA GLU A 60 23.84 4.04 -9.48
C GLU A 60 25.36 3.98 -9.37
N ILE A 61 25.90 2.78 -9.56
CA ILE A 61 27.30 2.47 -9.32
C ILE A 61 28.00 2.28 -10.66
N SER A 62 29.10 2.98 -10.86
CA SER A 62 29.92 2.88 -12.07
C SER A 62 31.42 2.94 -11.76
N ASP A 63 32.25 2.60 -12.75
CA ASP A 63 33.71 2.67 -12.69
C ASP A 63 34.33 1.98 -11.46
N VAL A 64 33.84 0.78 -11.11
CA VAL A 64 34.35 0.01 -9.97
C VAL A 64 35.71 -0.61 -10.34
N HIS A 65 36.75 -0.22 -9.60
CA HIS A 65 38.11 -0.72 -9.78
C HIS A 65 38.69 -1.17 -8.45
N PHE A 66 39.09 -2.45 -8.42
CA PHE A 66 39.82 -3.03 -7.29
C PHE A 66 40.77 -4.10 -7.80
N HIS A 67 42.05 -3.94 -7.45
CA HIS A 67 43.03 -5.00 -7.55
C HIS A 67 43.71 -5.18 -6.20
N MET A 68 44.11 -6.41 -5.91
CA MET A 68 44.78 -6.65 -4.65
C MET A 68 46.10 -5.86 -4.56
N ASN A 69 46.29 -5.17 -3.43
CA ASN A 69 47.35 -4.18 -3.17
C ASN A 69 47.18 -2.82 -3.85
N GLU A 70 46.06 -2.56 -4.51
CA GLU A 70 45.72 -1.25 -5.06
C GLU A 70 44.60 -0.56 -4.28
N HIS A 71 44.39 0.73 -4.57
CA HIS A 71 43.30 1.50 -4.00
C HIS A 71 41.95 1.07 -4.58
N PHE A 72 40.99 0.82 -3.70
CA PHE A 72 39.60 0.62 -4.08
C PHE A 72 38.96 1.95 -4.48
N ARG A 73 38.42 2.04 -5.69
CA ARG A 73 37.71 3.24 -6.19
C ARG A 73 36.43 2.84 -6.92
N PHE A 74 35.39 3.64 -6.73
CA PHE A 74 34.12 3.51 -7.43
C PHE A 74 33.46 4.89 -7.54
N LYS A 75 32.54 5.04 -8.50
CA LYS A 75 31.65 6.20 -8.60
C LYS A 75 30.24 5.81 -8.18
N ALA A 76 29.60 6.66 -7.41
CA ALA A 76 28.20 6.54 -7.03
C ALA A 76 27.46 7.81 -7.44
N ALA A 77 26.50 7.68 -8.35
CA ALA A 77 25.65 8.77 -8.79
C ALA A 77 24.29 8.67 -8.08
N PHE A 78 23.85 9.74 -7.43
CA PHE A 78 22.58 9.80 -6.72
C PHE A 78 22.03 11.23 -6.74
N GLU A 79 20.74 11.34 -6.49
CA GLU A 79 20.04 12.61 -6.39
C GLU A 79 19.89 13.00 -4.92
N VAL A 80 20.08 14.29 -4.63
CA VAL A 80 19.90 14.87 -3.30
C VAL A 80 18.74 15.85 -3.30
N GLU A 81 18.06 15.96 -2.17
CA GLU A 81 17.00 16.95 -2.03
C GLU A 81 17.60 18.37 -2.17
N PRO A 82 17.05 19.20 -3.06
CA PRO A 82 17.55 20.57 -3.20
C PRO A 82 17.13 21.40 -1.99
N GLU A 83 17.98 22.36 -1.61
CA GLU A 83 17.58 23.39 -0.65
C GLU A 83 16.53 24.31 -1.28
N ILE A 84 15.26 24.12 -0.91
CA ILE A 84 14.16 24.97 -1.37
C ILE A 84 14.14 26.23 -0.51
N THR A 85 14.56 27.36 -1.09
CA THR A 85 14.37 28.67 -0.47
C THR A 85 13.02 29.25 -0.91
N PHE A 86 12.06 29.26 0.02
CA PHE A 86 10.78 29.90 -0.26
C PHE A 86 10.95 31.42 -0.34
N PRO A 87 10.43 32.08 -1.39
CA PRO A 87 10.39 33.53 -1.41
C PRO A 87 9.51 34.03 -0.25
N LYS A 88 9.81 35.24 0.26
CA LYS A 88 8.95 35.88 1.27
C LYS A 88 7.52 35.99 0.73
N LEU A 89 6.64 35.13 1.23
CA LEU A 89 5.23 35.15 0.88
C LEU A 89 4.64 36.48 1.38
N LYS A 90 4.08 37.27 0.46
CA LYS A 90 3.35 38.49 0.82
C LYS A 90 2.15 38.12 1.71
N LYS A 91 1.78 38.98 2.67
CA LYS A 91 0.53 38.80 3.43
C LYS A 91 -0.64 38.63 2.44
N LYS A 92 -1.47 37.59 2.63
CA LYS A 92 -2.57 37.17 1.74
C LYS A 92 -2.15 36.59 0.37
N ALA A 93 -0.91 36.11 0.19
CA ALA A 93 -0.51 35.43 -1.05
C ALA A 93 -1.31 34.14 -1.34
N LEU A 94 -1.88 33.52 -0.30
CA LEU A 94 -2.74 32.35 -0.41
C LEU A 94 -4.06 32.62 0.33
N SER A 95 -5.18 32.49 -0.38
CA SER A 95 -6.52 32.56 0.18
C SER A 95 -7.08 31.15 0.26
N VAL A 96 -7.24 30.62 1.47
CA VAL A 96 -7.88 29.32 1.72
C VAL A 96 -9.27 29.56 2.25
N GLN A 97 -10.27 28.99 1.60
CA GLN A 97 -11.63 28.96 2.13
C GLN A 97 -11.76 27.83 3.13
N ARG A 98 -12.06 28.16 4.39
CA ARG A 98 -12.39 27.18 5.42
C ARG A 98 -13.89 27.22 5.66
N THR A 99 -14.59 26.19 5.21
CA THR A 99 -15.99 25.98 5.60
C THR A 99 -16.02 25.65 7.09
N LYS A 100 -16.70 26.46 7.89
CA LYS A 100 -17.05 26.14 9.27
C LYS A 100 -18.46 25.60 9.27
N TYR A 101 -18.59 24.30 9.47
CA TYR A 101 -19.86 23.67 9.75
C TYR A 101 -20.16 23.80 11.25
N LEU A 102 -21.28 24.43 11.58
CA LEU A 102 -21.87 24.41 12.92
C LEU A 102 -23.08 23.49 12.82
N HIS A 103 -23.10 22.43 13.61
CA HIS A 103 -24.25 21.54 13.69
C HIS A 103 -25.39 22.26 14.40
N ASP A 104 -26.61 21.96 13.99
CA ASP A 104 -27.83 22.40 14.67
C ASP A 104 -28.45 21.25 15.48
N ASP A 105 -29.57 21.53 16.15
CA ASP A 105 -30.30 20.52 16.92
C ASP A 105 -30.88 19.42 16.03
N HIS A 106 -31.18 19.72 14.76
CA HIS A 106 -31.73 18.75 13.81
C HIS A 106 -30.68 17.69 13.44
N ASP A 107 -29.41 18.09 13.23
CA ASP A 107 -28.30 17.16 13.01
C ASP A 107 -28.12 16.19 14.18
N ILE A 108 -28.31 16.70 15.40
CA ILE A 108 -28.22 15.90 16.62
C ILE A 108 -29.39 14.90 16.69
N GLU A 109 -30.61 15.35 16.43
CA GLU A 109 -31.80 14.48 16.41
C GLU A 109 -31.70 13.39 15.34
N ASP A 110 -31.23 13.74 14.14
CA ASP A 110 -31.01 12.78 13.05
C ASP A 110 -29.95 11.74 13.43
N ALA A 111 -28.86 12.16 14.05
CA ALA A 111 -27.83 11.24 14.55
C ALA A 111 -28.40 10.27 15.61
N PHE A 112 -29.21 10.78 16.55
CA PHE A 112 -29.88 9.93 17.53
C PHE A 112 -30.87 8.96 16.88
N LEU A 113 -31.64 9.42 15.90
CA LEU A 113 -32.60 8.59 15.19
C LEU A 113 -31.90 7.49 14.39
N GLN A 114 -30.76 7.82 13.75
CA GLN A 114 -29.94 6.84 13.04
C GLN A 114 -29.35 5.79 13.98
N LEU A 115 -28.84 6.22 15.14
CA LEU A 115 -28.30 5.32 16.16
C LEU A 115 -29.39 4.39 16.73
N ARG A 116 -30.58 4.93 17.02
CA ARG A 116 -31.73 4.12 17.47
C ARG A 116 -32.13 3.08 16.42
N LYS A 117 -32.15 3.47 15.14
CA LYS A 117 -32.46 2.54 14.03
C LYS A 117 -31.40 1.46 13.86
N SER A 118 -30.11 1.78 14.01
CA SER A 118 -29.04 0.77 13.87
C SER A 118 -29.04 -0.26 14.98
N HIS A 119 -29.54 0.10 16.17
CA HIS A 119 -29.68 -0.80 17.32
C HIS A 119 -31.09 -1.40 17.47
N ALA A 120 -32.01 -1.14 16.54
CA ALA A 120 -33.36 -1.69 16.58
C ALA A 120 -33.32 -3.20 16.29
N THR A 121 -34.16 -3.97 16.99
CA THR A 121 -34.37 -5.39 16.70
C THR A 121 -35.63 -5.55 15.86
N ILE A 122 -35.57 -6.36 14.82
CA ILE A 122 -36.69 -6.66 13.93
C ILE A 122 -37.45 -7.86 14.51
N THR A 123 -38.76 -7.72 14.69
CA THR A 123 -39.67 -8.79 15.10
C THR A 123 -40.69 -9.08 14.00
N SER A 124 -41.00 -10.35 13.77
CA SER A 124 -42.03 -10.75 12.81
C SER A 124 -43.42 -10.35 13.30
N VAL A 125 -44.24 -9.81 12.40
CA VAL A 125 -45.64 -9.44 12.64
C VAL A 125 -46.55 -10.22 11.69
N GLU A 126 -47.76 -10.57 12.14
CA GLU A 126 -48.72 -11.38 11.37
C GLU A 126 -49.87 -10.55 10.75
N ASP A 127 -50.01 -9.28 11.16
CA ASP A 127 -51.13 -8.40 10.77
C ASP A 127 -50.95 -7.71 9.40
N GLY A 128 -50.02 -8.21 8.57
CA GLY A 128 -49.63 -7.59 7.30
C GLY A 128 -48.52 -6.55 7.43
N ALA A 129 -47.86 -6.21 6.31
CA ALA A 129 -46.72 -5.29 6.30
C ALA A 129 -47.19 -3.83 6.22
N GLN A 130 -46.68 -2.99 7.11
CA GLN A 130 -46.98 -1.55 7.14
C GLN A 130 -45.79 -0.71 6.65
N GLU A 131 -46.06 0.57 6.37
CA GLU A 131 -45.00 1.51 5.99
C GLU A 131 -43.96 1.65 7.12
N GLY A 132 -42.71 1.32 6.80
CA GLY A 132 -41.61 1.28 7.76
C GLY A 132 -41.12 -0.13 8.09
N ASP A 133 -41.93 -1.16 7.84
CA ASP A 133 -41.57 -2.56 8.07
C ASP A 133 -40.58 -3.09 7.04
N TYR A 134 -39.98 -4.23 7.37
CA TYR A 134 -39.05 -4.95 6.50
C TYR A 134 -39.69 -6.24 6.01
N ILE A 135 -39.71 -6.43 4.70
CA ILE A 135 -40.11 -7.68 4.07
C ILE A 135 -38.89 -8.41 3.54
N ILE A 136 -38.93 -9.75 3.62
CA ILE A 136 -37.96 -10.62 2.99
C ILE A 136 -38.63 -11.22 1.76
N CYS A 137 -38.14 -10.91 0.57
CA CYS A 137 -38.73 -11.40 -0.67
C CYS A 137 -37.69 -11.89 -1.67
N GLU A 138 -38.15 -12.75 -2.59
CA GLU A 138 -37.42 -13.12 -3.79
C GLU A 138 -37.96 -12.31 -4.98
N LEU A 139 -37.07 -11.67 -5.73
CA LEU A 139 -37.42 -10.82 -6.85
C LEU A 139 -36.86 -11.38 -8.16
N GLN A 140 -37.69 -11.43 -9.20
CA GLN A 140 -37.28 -11.75 -10.56
C GLN A 140 -37.58 -10.57 -11.47
N LYS A 141 -36.55 -10.02 -12.13
CA LYS A 141 -36.78 -8.96 -13.12
C LYS A 141 -37.30 -9.57 -14.42
N LEU A 142 -38.40 -9.03 -14.92
CA LEU A 142 -39.01 -9.36 -16.21
C LEU A 142 -38.63 -8.31 -17.25
N ASP A 143 -38.56 -8.71 -18.53
CA ASP A 143 -38.46 -7.79 -19.66
C ASP A 143 -39.84 -7.22 -20.04
N LYS A 144 -39.89 -6.26 -20.98
CA LYS A 144 -41.14 -5.63 -21.47
C LYS A 144 -42.16 -6.64 -22.01
N SER A 145 -41.70 -7.82 -22.42
CA SER A 145 -42.52 -8.93 -22.92
C SER A 145 -42.92 -9.95 -21.84
N GLY A 146 -42.58 -9.72 -20.56
CA GLY A 146 -42.95 -10.58 -19.43
C GLY A 146 -42.05 -11.81 -19.22
N LEU A 147 -40.98 -11.98 -19.99
CA LEU A 147 -40.02 -13.08 -19.82
C LEU A 147 -38.94 -12.76 -18.77
N PRO A 148 -38.49 -13.75 -17.95
CA PRO A 148 -37.47 -13.52 -16.94
C PRO A 148 -36.10 -13.25 -17.58
N ILE A 149 -35.43 -12.19 -17.10
CA ILE A 149 -34.07 -11.86 -17.54
C ILE A 149 -33.08 -12.75 -16.79
N ILE A 150 -32.31 -13.54 -17.55
CA ILE A 150 -31.26 -14.42 -17.02
C ILE A 150 -30.23 -13.58 -16.26
N GLY A 151 -29.88 -14.00 -15.05
CA GLY A 151 -28.92 -13.31 -14.18
C GLY A 151 -29.48 -12.14 -13.37
N LYS A 152 -30.78 -11.83 -13.47
CA LYS A 152 -31.46 -10.80 -12.66
C LYS A 152 -32.52 -11.39 -11.73
N LYS A 153 -32.14 -12.49 -11.07
CA LYS A 153 -32.85 -13.06 -9.91
C LYS A 153 -32.16 -12.58 -8.65
N TYR A 154 -32.93 -12.08 -7.69
CA TYR A 154 -32.44 -11.61 -6.41
C TYR A 154 -33.15 -12.39 -5.31
N GLU A 155 -32.41 -13.25 -4.62
CA GLU A 155 -32.94 -14.05 -3.52
C GLU A 155 -32.72 -13.33 -2.18
N LYS A 156 -33.61 -13.58 -1.21
CA LYS A 156 -33.54 -13.08 0.17
C LYS A 156 -33.24 -11.58 0.29
N GLN A 157 -33.94 -10.76 -0.48
CA GLN A 157 -33.80 -9.31 -0.41
C GLN A 157 -34.54 -8.76 0.82
N TYR A 158 -33.84 -7.98 1.63
CA TYR A 158 -34.43 -7.24 2.76
C TYR A 158 -34.85 -5.87 2.27
N LEU A 159 -36.15 -5.63 2.16
CA LEU A 159 -36.68 -4.39 1.61
C LEU A 159 -37.56 -3.69 2.62
N ARG A 160 -37.32 -2.40 2.81
CA ARG A 160 -38.14 -1.55 3.65
C ARG A 160 -39.35 -1.05 2.87
N VAL A 161 -40.54 -1.23 3.42
CA VAL A 161 -41.79 -0.75 2.83
C VAL A 161 -41.87 0.78 2.98
N GLY A 162 -42.13 1.50 1.87
CA GLY A 162 -42.47 2.92 1.85
C GLY A 162 -41.38 3.92 1.45
N LYS A 163 -40.09 3.70 1.78
CA LYS A 163 -39.01 4.63 1.40
C LYS A 163 -38.10 4.07 0.30
N GLY A 164 -38.28 4.56 -0.93
CA GLY A 164 -37.27 4.58 -2.01
C GLY A 164 -36.91 3.26 -2.68
N SER A 165 -37.29 2.10 -2.14
CA SER A 165 -36.92 0.80 -2.71
C SER A 165 -37.82 0.34 -3.87
N PHE A 166 -38.95 1.01 -4.11
CA PHE A 166 -39.94 0.65 -5.12
C PHE A 166 -40.56 1.91 -5.76
N THR A 167 -40.92 1.82 -7.05
CA THR A 167 -41.75 2.82 -7.74
C THR A 167 -43.14 2.87 -7.09
N GLU A 168 -43.84 4.02 -7.10
CA GLU A 168 -45.16 4.18 -6.45
C GLU A 168 -46.17 3.07 -6.83
N ASP A 169 -46.15 2.60 -8.08
CA ASP A 169 -46.99 1.50 -8.57
C ASP A 169 -46.76 0.15 -7.88
N GLN A 170 -45.57 -0.07 -7.33
CA GLN A 170 -45.18 -1.31 -6.65
C GLN A 170 -45.43 -1.24 -5.14
N LYS A 171 -45.53 -0.02 -4.57
CA LYS A 171 -45.83 0.20 -3.13
C LYS A 171 -47.21 -0.38 -2.77
N GLY A 172 -48.21 -0.22 -3.64
CA GLY A 172 -49.59 -0.69 -3.39
C GLY A 172 -49.81 -2.20 -3.49
N LYS A 173 -48.81 -3.00 -3.90
CA LYS A 173 -48.89 -4.46 -3.92
C LYS A 173 -48.20 -5.14 -2.74
N LEU A 174 -47.55 -4.34 -1.89
CA LEU A 174 -46.73 -4.80 -0.76
C LEU A 174 -47.35 -4.45 0.60
N ILE A 175 -48.43 -3.68 0.60
CA ILE A 175 -49.25 -3.30 1.76
C ILE A 175 -50.57 -4.05 1.67
#